data_AF-X1MPS3-F1
#
_entry.id   AF-X1MPS3-F1
#
_cell.length_a   1.000
_cell.length_b   1.000
_cell.length_c   1.000
_cell.angle_alpha   90.00
_cell.angle_beta   90.00
_cell.angle_gamma   90.00
#
_symmetry.space_group_name_H-M   'P 1'
#
loop_
_entity.id
_entity.type
_entity.pdbx_description
1 polymer ?
#
loop_
_entity_poly.entity_id
_entity_poly.type
_entity_poly.pdbx_seq_one_letter_code
_entity_poly.pdbx_strand_id
1 'polypeptide(L)'
;MSNNIFKEAKQLLATKPVEEMTEGEVLKVKVVVSLLDILPEFKGLTTLEGLENLDQRLEMMQLLVRLARLLNLLIWLQSLKVR
;
A
#
# COMPACT_ATOMS: atom_id res chain seq x y z
N MET A 1 -8.47 11.39 2.08
CA MET A 1 -8.34 10.06 2.72
C MET A 1 -7.85 9.10 1.66
N SER A 2 -6.64 8.54 1.83
CA SER A 2 -6.14 7.48 0.94
C SER A 2 -6.73 6.17 1.44
N ASN A 3 -7.81 5.69 0.82
CA ASN A 3 -8.41 4.38 1.11
C ASN A 3 -7.44 3.30 0.63
N ASN A 4 -6.43 3.00 1.44
CA ASN A 4 -5.52 1.91 1.19
C ASN A 4 -6.20 0.62 1.66
N ILE A 5 -6.83 -0.09 0.73
CA ILE A 5 -7.49 -1.39 0.94
C ILE A 5 -6.61 -2.39 1.70
N PHE A 6 -5.29 -2.32 1.55
CA PHE A 6 -4.33 -3.14 2.29
C PHE A 6 -4.28 -2.80 3.79
N LYS A 7 -4.37 -1.50 4.14
CA LYS A 7 -4.38 -1.02 5.54
C LYS A 7 -5.68 -1.40 6.24
N GLU A 8 -6.80 -1.30 5.53
CA GLU A 8 -8.11 -1.75 6.03
C GLU A 8 -8.15 -3.27 6.26
N ALA A 9 -7.65 -4.06 5.30
CA ALA A 9 -7.57 -5.52 5.45
C ALA A 9 -6.66 -5.95 6.61
N LYS A 10 -5.51 -5.26 6.80
CA LYS A 10 -4.62 -5.49 7.95
C LYS A 10 -5.32 -5.19 9.28
N GLN A 11 -6.01 -4.04 9.39
CA GLN A 11 -6.74 -3.68 10.61
C GLN A 11 -7.84 -4.70 10.93
N LEU A 12 -8.58 -5.17 9.92
CA LEU A 12 -9.63 -6.17 10.10
C LEU A 12 -9.08 -7.50 10.64
N LEU A 13 -8.00 -8.02 10.03
CA LEU A 13 -7.33 -9.24 10.49
C LEU A 13 -6.73 -9.11 11.90
N ALA A 14 -6.32 -7.90 12.30
CA ALA A 14 -5.76 -7.65 13.64
C ALA A 14 -6.82 -7.47 14.73
N THR A 15 -8.06 -7.12 14.38
CA THR A 15 -9.10 -6.79 15.37
C THR A 15 -10.07 -7.92 15.66
N LYS A 16 -10.35 -8.78 14.67
CA LYS A 16 -11.29 -9.89 14.84
C LYS A 16 -10.94 -11.07 13.93
N PRO A 17 -11.24 -12.30 14.36
CA PRO A 17 -11.04 -13.48 13.53
C PRO A 17 -12.03 -13.48 12.35
N VAL A 18 -11.69 -14.20 11.27
CA VAL A 18 -12.45 -14.18 10.01
C VAL A 18 -13.89 -14.70 10.18
N GLU A 19 -14.14 -15.57 11.16
CA GLU A 19 -15.49 -16.08 11.45
C GLU A 19 -16.44 -15.00 11.98
N GLU A 20 -15.91 -13.92 12.56
CA GLU A 20 -16.68 -12.80 13.11
C GLU A 20 -16.79 -11.60 12.12
N MET A 21 -16.24 -11.76 10.91
CA MET A 21 -16.27 -10.72 9.88
C MET A 21 -17.58 -10.78 9.08
N THR A 22 -18.08 -9.61 8.71
CA THR A 22 -19.19 -9.48 7.76
C THR A 22 -18.74 -9.89 6.36
N GLU A 23 -19.69 -10.29 5.52
CA GLU A 23 -19.41 -10.76 4.15
C GLU A 23 -18.60 -9.75 3.32
N GLY A 24 -18.87 -8.44 3.50
CA GLY A 24 -18.12 -7.36 2.84
C GLY A 24 -16.68 -7.19 3.34
N GLU A 25 -16.43 -7.43 4.62
CA GLU A 25 -15.08 -7.40 5.22
C GLU A 25 -14.27 -8.61 4.77
N VAL A 26 -14.89 -9.80 4.74
CA VAL A 26 -14.29 -11.02 4.20
C VAL A 26 -13.90 -10.83 2.74
N LEU A 27 -14.76 -10.19 1.93
CA LEU A 27 -14.47 -9.90 0.54
C LEU A 27 -13.26 -8.98 0.38
N LYS A 28 -13.12 -7.94 1.20
CA LYS A 28 -11.94 -7.05 1.19
C LYS A 28 -10.65 -7.81 1.50
N VAL A 29 -10.68 -8.66 2.54
CA VAL A 29 -9.53 -9.51 2.91
C VAL A 29 -9.22 -10.50 1.79
N LYS A 30 -10.22 -11.18 1.23
CA LYS A 30 -10.05 -12.14 0.11
C LYS A 30 -9.51 -11.47 -1.14
N VAL A 31 -9.94 -10.26 -1.49
CA VAL A 31 -9.43 -9.51 -2.64
C VAL A 31 -7.95 -9.20 -2.44
N VAL A 32 -7.56 -8.77 -1.24
CA VAL A 32 -6.14 -8.52 -0.91
C VAL A 32 -5.33 -9.81 -0.98
N VAL A 33 -5.80 -10.90 -0.38
CA VAL A 33 -5.12 -12.21 -0.44
C VAL A 33 -5.01 -12.72 -1.88
N SER A 34 -6.08 -12.60 -2.68
CA SER A 34 -6.07 -13.03 -4.08
C SER A 34 -5.11 -12.21 -4.94
N LEU A 35 -5.03 -10.89 -4.70
CA LEU A 35 -4.06 -10.03 -5.37
C LEU A 35 -2.60 -10.42 -5.03
N LEU A 36 -2.37 -10.92 -3.81
CA LEU A 36 -1.07 -11.41 -3.37
C LEU A 36 -0.74 -12.80 -3.94
N ASP A 37 -1.74 -13.66 -4.14
CA ASP A 37 -1.56 -14.97 -4.80
C ASP A 37 -1.25 -14.85 -6.31
N ILE A 38 -1.78 -13.81 -6.98
CA ILE A 38 -1.50 -13.54 -8.41
C ILE A 38 -0.04 -13.10 -8.64
N LEU A 39 0.60 -12.56 -7.62
CA LEU A 39 2.01 -12.17 -7.67
C LEU A 39 2.84 -13.22 -6.91
N PRO A 40 3.41 -14.24 -7.59
CA PRO A 40 4.12 -15.34 -6.92
C PRO A 40 5.31 -14.88 -6.06
N GLU A 41 5.85 -13.68 -6.31
CA GLU A 41 6.89 -13.01 -5.52
C GLU A 41 6.37 -12.53 -4.14
N PHE A 42 5.05 -12.45 -3.98
CA PHE A 42 4.33 -11.91 -2.82
C PHE A 42 3.56 -12.99 -2.05
N LYS A 43 3.79 -14.27 -2.35
CA LYS A 43 3.11 -15.40 -1.69
C LYS A 43 3.36 -15.43 -0.18
N GLY A 44 4.57 -15.08 0.26
CA GLY A 44 4.91 -14.90 1.67
C GLY A 44 4.31 -13.63 2.30
N LEU A 45 3.70 -12.76 1.49
CA LEU A 45 3.11 -11.50 1.92
C LEU A 45 1.62 -11.61 2.27
N THR A 46 1.04 -12.80 2.12
CA THR A 46 -0.32 -13.17 2.55
C THR A 46 -0.46 -13.33 4.07
N THR A 47 0.66 -13.36 4.79
CA THR A 47 0.71 -13.34 6.26
C THR A 47 0.62 -11.90 6.78
N LEU A 48 0.35 -11.74 8.08
CA LEU A 48 0.26 -10.43 8.74
C LEU A 48 1.59 -9.63 8.64
N GLU A 49 2.72 -10.33 8.79
CA GLU A 49 4.08 -9.82 8.56
C GLU A 49 4.30 -9.41 7.10
N GLY A 50 3.68 -10.17 6.20
CA GLY A 50 3.64 -9.91 4.80
C GLY A 50 2.97 -8.60 4.39
N LEU A 51 1.79 -8.38 4.93
CA LEU A 51 1.05 -7.13 4.76
C LEU A 51 1.81 -5.94 5.35
N GLU A 52 2.58 -6.13 6.43
CA GLU A 52 3.46 -5.08 6.98
C GLU A 52 4.56 -4.66 6.03
N ASN A 53 5.26 -5.64 5.45
CA ASN A 53 6.35 -5.37 4.53
C ASN A 53 5.86 -4.64 3.27
N LEU A 54 4.65 -4.96 2.82
CA LEU A 54 3.98 -4.27 1.71
C LEU A 54 3.61 -2.83 2.04
N ASP A 55 2.98 -2.58 3.18
CA ASP A 55 2.59 -1.22 3.57
C ASP A 55 3.84 -0.32 3.69
N GLN A 56 4.93 -0.84 4.27
CA GLN A 56 6.21 -0.12 4.33
C GLN A 56 6.81 0.16 2.94
N ARG A 57 6.81 -0.83 2.04
CA ARG A 57 7.32 -0.65 0.67
C ARG A 57 6.48 0.36 -0.12
N LEU A 58 5.16 0.35 0.06
CA LEU A 58 4.24 1.31 -0.54
C LEU A 58 4.48 2.73 -0.01
N GLU A 59 4.63 2.90 1.29
CA GLU A 59 4.94 4.21 1.89
C GLU A 59 6.27 4.76 1.38
N MET A 60 7.30 3.92 1.31
CA MET A 60 8.61 4.30 0.78
C MET A 60 8.52 4.69 -0.70
N MET A 61 7.76 3.95 -1.51
CA MET A 61 7.56 4.27 -2.93
C MET A 61 6.80 5.59 -3.12
N GLN A 62 5.78 5.87 -2.30
CA GLN A 62 5.08 7.16 -2.30
C GLN A 62 6.02 8.33 -1.92
N LEU A 63 6.92 8.12 -0.96
CA LEU A 63 7.91 9.11 -0.57
C LEU A 63 8.86 9.44 -1.74
N LEU A 64 9.36 8.42 -2.44
CA LEU A 64 10.21 8.58 -3.62
C LEU A 64 9.51 9.36 -4.73
N VAL A 65 8.22 9.08 -5.00
CA VAL A 65 7.43 9.83 -5.98
C VAL A 65 7.29 11.30 -5.58
N ARG A 66 7.07 11.60 -4.29
CA ARG A 66 7.00 12.98 -3.80
C ARG A 66 8.33 13.71 -3.96
N LEU A 67 9.45 13.06 -3.62
CA LEU A 67 10.79 13.62 -3.79
C LEU A 67 11.11 13.89 -5.26
N ALA A 68 10.76 12.96 -6.16
CA ALA A 68 10.94 13.14 -7.59
C ALA A 68 10.16 14.37 -8.12
N ARG A 69 8.92 14.57 -7.66
CA ARG A 69 8.13 15.75 -8.02
C ARG A 69 8.75 17.06 -7.51
N LEU A 70 9.26 17.06 -6.27
CA LEU A 70 9.95 18.22 -5.70
C LEU A 70 11.24 18.55 -6.47
N LEU A 71 12.05 17.55 -6.80
CA LEU A 71 13.24 17.71 -7.63
C LEU A 71 12.88 18.32 -8.99
N ASN A 72 11.84 17.82 -9.63
CA ASN A 72 11.40 18.34 -10.93
C ASN A 72 10.95 19.82 -10.83
N LEU A 73 10.25 20.17 -9.75
CA LEU A 73 9.87 21.57 -9.48
C LEU A 73 11.09 22.46 -9.26
N LEU A 74 12.10 21.98 -8.52
CA LEU A 74 13.34 22.73 -8.28
C LEU A 74 14.12 22.97 -9.56
N ILE A 75 14.22 21.96 -10.45
CA ILE A 75 14.85 22.09 -11.77
C ILE A 75 14.11 23.15 -12.60
N TRP A 76 12.78 23.11 -12.60
CA TRP A 76 11.97 24.10 -13.31
C TRP A 76 12.20 25.52 -12.78
N LEU A 77 12.21 25.72 -11.45
CA LEU A 77 12.49 27.02 -10.84
C LEU A 77 13.91 27.54 -11.14
N GLN A 78 14.91 26.65 -11.13
CA GLN A 78 16.28 26.98 -11.53
C GLN A 78 16.32 27.45 -12.99
N SER A 79 15.63 26.75 -13.90
CA SER A 79 15.57 27.12 -15.32
C SER A 79 14.89 28.46 -15.57
N LEU A 80 13.93 28.87 -14.71
CA LEU A 80 13.25 30.15 -14.79
C LEU A 80 14.15 31.31 -14.33
N LYS A 81 15.06 31.07 -13.38
CA LYS A 81 15.96 32.07 -12.78
C LYS A 81 17.17 32.39 -13.67
N VAL A 82 17.45 31.55 -14.65
CA VAL A 82 18.57 31.68 -15.61
C VAL A 82 18.14 32.44 -16.89
N ARG A 83 16.86 32.77 -17.04
CA ARG A 83 16.33 33.71 -18.04
C ARG A 83 16.13 35.09 -17.42
#